data_AF-A0A9P6SW94-F1
#
_entry.id   AF-A0A9P6SW94-F1
#
_cell.length_a   1.000
_cell.length_b   1.000
_cell.length_c   1.000
_cell.angle_alpha   90.00
_cell.angle_beta   90.00
_cell.angle_gamma   90.00
#
_symmetry.space_group_name_H-M   'P 1'
#
loop_
_entity.id
_entity.type
_entity.pdbx_description
1 polymer ?
#
loop_
_entity_poly.entity_id
_entity_poly.type
_entity_poly.pdbx_seq_one_letter_code
_entity_poly.pdbx_strand_id
1 'polypeptide(L)'
;MAQGQASSQSFTVEELDITWIRSAVDRSPNAFFNAFSLCNKMLALQRYTWMVKNSDLDEDTEKTLLSRFETWKVDHATDFWAKRRIQS
;
A
#
# COMPACT_ATOMS: atom_id res chain seq x y z
N MET A 1 -12.65 -40.81 -5.98
CA MET A 1 -13.17 -39.66 -5.22
C MET A 1 -12.01 -38.69 -5.06
N ALA A 2 -11.97 -37.62 -5.86
CA ALA A 2 -10.89 -36.64 -5.79
C ALA A 2 -11.18 -35.67 -4.65
N GLN A 3 -10.38 -35.73 -3.57
CA GLN A 3 -10.41 -34.73 -2.51
C GLN A 3 -9.71 -33.47 -3.04
N GLY A 4 -10.51 -32.44 -3.32
CA GLY A 4 -10.01 -31.10 -3.59
C GLY A 4 -9.36 -30.55 -2.33
N GLN A 5 -8.02 -30.52 -2.29
CA GLN A 5 -7.27 -29.74 -1.32
C GLN A 5 -7.47 -28.26 -1.65
N ALA A 6 -8.38 -27.61 -0.94
CA ALA A 6 -8.39 -26.16 -0.85
C ALA A 6 -7.13 -25.74 -0.07
N SER A 7 -6.06 -25.42 -0.81
CA SER A 7 -4.85 -24.85 -0.25
C SER A 7 -5.19 -23.49 0.36
N SER A 8 -5.32 -23.44 1.68
CA SER A 8 -5.35 -22.17 2.42
C SER A 8 -3.98 -21.51 2.28
N GLN A 9 -3.79 -20.74 1.21
CA GLN A 9 -2.61 -19.90 1.06
C GLN A 9 -2.68 -18.79 2.11
N SER A 10 -1.92 -18.96 3.18
CA SER A 10 -1.64 -17.91 4.15
C SER A 10 -0.68 -16.92 3.49
N PHE A 11 -1.22 -15.89 2.84
CA PHE A 11 -0.40 -14.81 2.32
C PHE A 11 0.19 -14.03 3.49
N THR A 12 1.51 -13.78 3.44
CA THR A 12 2.14 -12.85 4.37
C THR A 12 1.61 -11.44 4.13
N VAL A 13 1.71 -10.60 5.16
CA VAL A 13 1.33 -9.18 5.11
C VAL A 13 2.04 -8.46 3.95
N GLU A 14 3.28 -8.84 3.68
CA GLU A 14 4.13 -8.32 2.61
C GLU A 14 3.67 -8.77 1.21
N GLU A 15 3.25 -10.03 1.05
CA GLU A 15 2.71 -10.53 -0.22
C GLU A 15 1.37 -9.88 -0.59
N LEU A 16 0.53 -9.57 0.41
CA LEU A 16 -0.71 -8.85 0.20
C LEU A 16 -0.46 -7.42 -0.30
N ASP A 17 0.55 -6.74 0.23
CA ASP A 17 0.94 -5.40 -0.20
C ASP A 17 1.43 -5.40 -1.66
N ILE A 18 2.34 -6.31 -2.00
CA ILE A 18 2.89 -6.45 -3.36
C ILE A 18 1.78 -6.82 -4.36
N THR A 19 0.88 -7.72 -3.97
CA THR A 19 -0.26 -8.11 -4.81
C THR A 19 -1.20 -6.93 -5.03
N TRP A 20 -1.42 -6.12 -3.99
CA TRP A 20 -2.27 -4.94 -4.08
C TRP A 20 -1.71 -3.94 -5.09
N ILE A 21 -0.45 -3.52 -5.02
CA ILE A 21 0.07 -2.49 -5.93
C ILE A 21 0.08 -2.93 -7.39
N ARG A 22 0.22 -4.23 -7.65
CA ARG A 22 0.18 -4.80 -9.01
C ARG A 22 -1.24 -4.79 -9.59
N SER A 23 -2.25 -5.05 -8.77
CA SER A 23 -3.66 -5.20 -9.20
C SER A 23 -4.52 -3.95 -8.98
N ALA A 24 -4.08 -3.02 -8.14
CA ALA A 24 -4.84 -1.83 -7.79
C ALA A 24 -4.97 -0.88 -8.97
N VAL A 25 -6.22 -0.45 -9.21
CA VAL A 25 -6.56 0.59 -10.19
C VAL A 25 -6.09 1.96 -9.69
N ASP A 26 -6.31 2.25 -8.41
CA ASP A 26 -5.76 3.44 -7.75
C ASP A 26 -4.59 3.04 -6.85
N ARG A 27 -3.38 3.37 -7.31
CA ARG A 27 -2.12 3.14 -6.60
C ARG A 27 -1.73 4.31 -5.71
N SER A 28 -2.67 5.22 -5.39
CA SER A 28 -2.39 6.37 -4.54
C SER A 28 -2.08 5.96 -3.09
N PRO A 29 -1.31 6.78 -2.34
CA PRO A 29 -1.04 6.53 -0.93
C PRO A 29 -2.33 6.43 -0.11
N ASN A 30 -3.31 7.29 -0.40
CA ASN A 30 -4.62 7.27 0.28
C ASN A 30 -5.34 5.94 0.09
N ALA A 31 -5.40 5.44 -1.15
CA ALA A 31 -6.05 4.17 -1.46
C ALA A 31 -5.36 3.02 -0.74
N PHE A 32 -4.02 2.99 -0.74
CA PHE A 32 -3.25 1.98 -0.01
C PHE A 32 -3.54 2.04 1.50
N PHE A 33 -3.41 3.22 2.10
CA PHE A 33 -3.59 3.33 3.55
C PHE A 33 -5.02 2.99 3.98
N ASN A 34 -6.03 3.25 3.16
CA ASN A 34 -7.41 2.87 3.39
C ASN A 34 -7.61 1.36 3.23
N ALA A 35 -7.09 0.76 2.16
CA ALA A 35 -7.20 -0.68 1.90
C ALA A 35 -6.63 -1.52 3.06
N PHE A 36 -5.51 -1.09 3.65
CA PHE A 36 -4.85 -1.80 4.75
C PHE A 36 -5.16 -1.24 6.14
N SER A 37 -6.13 -0.32 6.26
CA SER A 37 -6.54 0.30 7.54
C SER A 37 -5.35 0.80 8.38
N LEU A 38 -4.36 1.41 7.74
CA LEU A 38 -3.10 1.79 8.38
C LEU A 38 -3.24 3.10 9.18
N CYS A 39 -3.42 3.01 10.49
CA CYS A 39 -3.62 4.20 11.35
C CYS A 39 -2.33 4.86 11.85
N ASN A 40 -1.21 4.14 11.86
CA ASN A 40 0.08 4.70 12.27
C ASN A 40 0.78 5.36 11.08
N LYS A 41 0.91 6.69 11.12
CA LYS A 41 1.57 7.49 10.07
C LYS A 41 2.94 6.94 9.68
N MET A 42 3.83 6.74 10.65
CA MET A 42 5.21 6.36 10.36
C MET A 42 5.28 4.98 9.70
N LEU A 43 4.59 4.00 10.27
CA LEU A 43 4.53 2.64 9.71
C LEU A 43 3.88 2.62 8.33
N ALA A 44 2.82 3.39 8.13
CA ALA A 44 2.12 3.47 6.85
C ALA A 44 3.04 4.00 5.75
N LEU A 45 3.76 5.09 6.03
CA LEU A 45 4.69 5.68 5.07
C LEU A 45 5.83 4.70 4.71
N GLN A 46 6.44 4.07 5.72
CA GLN A 46 7.49 3.08 5.50
C GLN A 46 7.00 1.89 4.68
N ARG A 47 5.80 1.40 5.00
CA ARG A 47 5.19 0.25 4.33
C ARG A 47 4.85 0.53 2.87
N TYR A 48 4.33 1.71 2.56
CA TYR A 48 4.06 2.10 1.17
C TYR A 48 5.35 2.21 0.35
N THR A 49 6.40 2.86 0.89
CA THR A 49 7.70 2.92 0.21
C THR A 49 8.32 1.54 0.01
N TRP A 50 8.27 0.70 1.05
CA TRP A 50 8.77 -0.66 0.97
C TRP A 50 8.03 -1.45 -0.11
N MET A 51 6.71 -1.41 -0.13
CA MET A 51 5.89 -2.08 -1.13
C MET A 51 6.26 -1.64 -2.54
N VAL A 52 6.33 -0.33 -2.83
CA VAL A 52 6.65 0.17 -4.18
C VAL A 52 8.02 -0.33 -4.64
N LYS A 53 9.03 -0.31 -3.76
CA LYS A 53 10.41 -0.74 -4.09
C LYS A 53 10.62 -2.25 -4.18
N ASN A 54 9.79 -3.04 -3.48
CA ASN A 54 9.89 -4.50 -3.47
C ASN A 54 8.87 -5.14 -4.41
N SER A 55 8.09 -4.34 -5.11
CA SER A 55 7.20 -4.83 -6.14
C SER A 55 7.94 -4.92 -7.45
N ASP A 56 7.67 -5.98 -8.20
CA ASP A 56 8.17 -6.20 -9.56
C ASP A 56 7.44 -5.25 -10.55
N LEU A 57 7.61 -3.95 -10.35
CA LEU A 57 7.11 -2.87 -11.20
C LEU A 57 8.22 -2.45 -12.16
N ASP A 58 7.84 -1.91 -13.31
CA ASP A 58 8.84 -1.30 -14.19
C ASP A 58 9.44 -0.03 -13.54
N GLU A 59 10.67 0.29 -13.92
CA GLU A 59 11.44 1.39 -13.32
C GLU A 59 10.75 2.75 -13.44
N ASP A 60 10.01 3.00 -14.53
CA ASP A 60 9.29 4.26 -14.74
C ASP A 60 8.07 4.37 -13.82
N THR A 61 7.30 3.28 -13.70
CA THR A 61 6.19 3.18 -12.75
C THR A 61 6.68 3.34 -11.32
N GLU A 62 7.77 2.67 -10.93
CA GLU A 62 8.34 2.80 -9.59
C GLU A 62 8.70 4.26 -9.28
N LYS A 63 9.48 4.89 -10.16
CA LYS A 63 9.90 6.30 -10.03
C LYS A 63 8.70 7.24 -9.97
N THR A 64 7.70 7.01 -10.81
CA THR A 64 6.46 7.81 -10.84
C THR A 64 5.70 7.68 -9.52
N LEU A 65 5.52 6.46 -8.98
CA LEU A 65 4.82 6.24 -7.72
C LEU A 65 5.57 6.85 -6.53
N LEU A 66 6.91 6.71 -6.49
CA LEU A 66 7.73 7.31 -5.46
C LEU A 66 7.72 8.84 -5.53
N SER A 67 7.84 9.42 -6.74
CA SER A 67 7.78 10.87 -6.91
C SER A 67 6.43 11.45 -6.49
N ARG A 68 5.32 10.84 -6.93
CA ARG A 68 3.97 11.22 -6.50
C ARG A 68 3.79 11.07 -5.00
N PHE A 69 4.43 10.07 -4.39
CA PHE A 69 4.40 9.87 -2.95
C PHE A 69 5.15 10.96 -2.18
N GLU A 70 6.32 11.39 -2.67
CA GLU A 70 7.05 12.53 -2.10
C GLU A 70 6.20 13.80 -2.13
N THR A 71 5.58 14.12 -3.26
CA THR A 71 4.64 15.25 -3.37
C THR A 71 3.47 15.10 -2.40
N TRP A 72 2.85 13.93 -2.36
CA TRP A 72 1.73 13.66 -1.46
C TRP A 72 2.09 13.85 0.03
N LYS A 73 3.32 13.49 0.44
CA LYS A 73 3.79 13.69 1.82
C LYS A 73 3.81 15.17 2.22
N VAL A 74 4.08 16.06 1.28
CA VAL A 74 4.13 17.51 1.51
C VAL A 74 2.73 18.11 1.47
N ASP A 75 1.95 17.81 0.42
CA ASP A 75 0.69 18.50 0.16
C ASP A 75 -0.52 17.92 0.93
N HIS A 76 -0.55 16.61 1.16
CA HIS A 76 -1.78 15.92 1.60
C HIS A 76 -1.64 15.15 2.91
N ALA A 77 -0.43 14.73 3.30
CA ALA A 77 -0.27 13.87 4.47
C ALA A 77 -0.77 14.54 5.77
N THR A 78 -0.52 15.83 5.97
CA THR A 78 -0.92 16.53 7.20
C THR A 78 -2.43 16.49 7.40
N ASP A 79 -3.20 16.87 6.38
CA ASP A 79 -4.67 16.84 6.41
C ASP A 79 -5.22 15.40 6.53
N PHE A 80 -4.65 14.47 5.76
CA PHE A 80 -5.05 13.06 5.78
C PHE A 80 -4.93 12.46 7.20
N TRP A 81 -3.75 12.62 7.84
CA TRP A 81 -3.53 12.06 9.18
C TRP A 81 -4.29 12.82 10.28
N ALA A 82 -4.53 14.12 10.12
CA ALA A 82 -5.38 14.88 11.04
C ALA A 82 -6.82 14.36 11.03
N LYS A 83 -7.42 14.16 9.84
CA LYS A 83 -8.76 13.58 9.69
C LYS A 83 -8.87 12.18 10.26
N ARG A 84 -7.81 11.38 10.12
CA ARG A 84 -7.80 9.98 10.58
C ARG A 84 -7.69 9.84 12.10
N ARG A 85 -6.98 10.75 12.77
CA ARG A 85 -6.94 10.79 14.25
C ARG A 85 -8.31 11.10 14.87
N ILE A 86 -9.17 11.83 14.16
CA ILE A 86 -10.51 12.18 14.63
C ILE A 86 -11.48 10.99 14.51
N GLN A 87 -11.17 10.02 13.64
CA GLN A 87 -12.00 8.83 13.39
C GLN A 87 -11.56 7.58 14.17
N SER A 88 -10.42 7.63 14.88
CA SER A 88 -9.90 6.54 15.72
C SER A 88 -10.20 6.78 17.18
#